data_AF-A0A4V1X648-F1
#
_entry.id   AF-A0A4V1X648-F1
#
_cell.length_a   1.000
_cell.length_b   1.000
_cell.length_c   1.000
_cell.angle_alpha   90.00
_cell.angle_beta   90.00
_cell.angle_gamma   90.00
#
_symmetry.space_group_name_H-M   'P 1'
#
loop_
_entity.id
_entity.type
_entity.pdbx_description
1 polymer ?
#
loop_
_entity_poly.entity_id
_entity_poly.type
_entity_poly.pdbx_seq_one_letter_code
_entity_poly.pdbx_strand_id
1 'polypeptide(L)'
;MSYPTAQTTTIQNPRLRLLNKIRSGEFPLMTFVAIPSVRQAQIVALTGLDGIIIDCEHGHIGDDAMHNSVAAISALGVSPIIRVRRPTHDILKRVLDTGAHGLMIPQINTAEEAAQVVASSKFPPQGVRGQGSAFQLLAMALQHPSI
;
A
#
# COMPACT_ATOMS: atom_id res chain seq x y z
N MET A 1 15.66 -0.75 22.31
CA MET A 1 16.00 -0.51 20.89
C MET A 1 14.87 0.30 20.27
N SER A 2 15.17 1.41 19.60
CA SER A 2 14.17 2.19 18.85
C SER A 2 13.86 1.45 17.55
N TYR A 3 12.63 0.99 17.37
CA TYR A 3 12.23 0.29 16.15
C TYR A 3 11.80 1.29 15.07
N PRO A 4 12.19 1.10 13.80
CA PRO A 4 11.73 1.93 12.71
C PRO A 4 10.21 1.81 12.54
N THR A 5 9.49 2.91 12.78
CA THR A 5 8.04 3.09 12.54
C THR A 5 7.83 3.76 11.19
N ALA A 6 6.58 3.88 10.72
CA ALA A 6 6.30 4.67 9.51
C ALA A 6 6.79 6.12 9.60
N GLN A 7 6.92 6.67 10.82
CA GLN A 7 7.41 8.03 11.07
C GLN A 7 8.93 8.08 11.22
N THR A 8 9.55 7.06 11.83
CA THR A 8 11.01 7.06 12.09
C THR A 8 11.83 6.34 11.01
N THR A 9 11.19 5.59 10.09
CA THR A 9 11.89 4.97 8.95
C THR A 9 12.22 6.04 7.90
N THR A 10 13.49 6.30 7.64
CA THR A 10 13.90 7.19 6.55
C THR A 10 13.74 6.46 5.21
N ILE A 11 12.69 6.81 4.47
CA ILE A 11 12.46 6.34 3.10
C ILE A 11 12.49 7.57 2.21
N GLN A 12 13.39 7.61 1.24
CA GLN A 12 13.42 8.63 0.19
C GLN A 12 12.98 8.02 -1.13
N ASN A 13 11.67 8.05 -1.40
CA ASN A 13 11.10 7.64 -2.67
C ASN A 13 10.06 8.67 -3.12
N PRO A 14 10.30 9.41 -4.21
CA PRO A 14 9.38 10.46 -4.68
C PRO A 14 8.03 9.90 -5.15
N ARG A 15 7.95 8.61 -5.49
CA ARG A 15 6.69 7.95 -5.88
C ARG A 15 5.74 7.73 -4.73
N LEU A 16 6.22 7.74 -3.48
CA LEU A 16 5.39 7.63 -2.28
C LEU A 16 4.69 8.96 -1.96
N ARG A 17 3.98 9.53 -2.94
CA ARG A 17 3.36 10.87 -2.89
C ARG A 17 2.54 11.09 -1.62
N LEU A 18 1.63 10.17 -1.31
CA LEU A 18 0.83 10.21 -0.08
C LEU A 18 1.70 10.29 1.18
N LEU A 19 2.68 9.39 1.33
CA LEU A 19 3.53 9.34 2.51
C LEU A 19 4.37 10.62 2.66
N ASN A 20 4.90 11.12 1.55
CA ASN A 20 5.72 12.33 1.53
C ASN A 20 4.92 13.56 1.99
N LYS A 21 3.67 13.70 1.54
CA LYS A 21 2.76 14.76 2.01
C LYS A 21 2.41 14.65 3.49
N ILE A 22 2.11 13.44 3.97
CA ILE A 22 1.84 13.23 5.41
C ILE A 22 3.05 13.64 6.24
N ARG A 23 4.27 13.32 5.79
CA ARG A 23 5.51 13.67 6.48
C ARG A 23 5.86 15.16 6.43
N SER A 24 5.45 15.89 5.39
CA SER A 24 5.60 17.35 5.32
C SER A 24 4.56 18.12 6.14
N GLY A 25 3.60 17.41 6.78
CA GLY A 25 2.50 18.04 7.52
C GLY A 25 1.38 18.58 6.62
N GLU A 26 1.35 18.18 5.35
CA GLU A 26 0.27 18.51 4.43
C GLU A 26 -0.94 17.59 4.60
N PHE A 27 -2.08 18.01 4.05
CA PHE A 27 -3.34 17.25 4.06
C PHE A 27 -3.56 16.58 2.69
N PRO A 28 -3.15 15.31 2.50
CA PRO A 28 -3.34 14.65 1.22
C PRO A 28 -4.82 14.37 0.95
N LEU A 29 -5.24 14.54 -0.31
CA LEU A 29 -6.60 14.20 -0.74
C LEU A 29 -6.64 12.81 -1.36
N MET A 30 -7.61 12.00 -0.93
CA MET A 30 -7.80 10.63 -1.43
C MET A 30 -9.27 10.33 -1.71
N THR A 31 -9.51 9.32 -2.55
CA THR A 31 -10.85 8.77 -2.79
C THR A 31 -10.82 7.25 -2.87
N PHE A 32 -12.00 6.63 -2.82
CA PHE A 32 -12.19 5.20 -2.99
C PHE A 32 -12.54 4.84 -4.43
N VAL A 33 -12.07 3.67 -4.87
CA VAL A 33 -12.56 2.97 -6.06
C VAL A 33 -12.95 1.54 -5.68
N ALA A 34 -14.12 1.12 -6.14
CA ALA A 34 -14.73 -0.17 -5.78
C ALA A 34 -15.20 -0.97 -7.00
N ILE A 35 -15.03 -0.42 -8.21
CA ILE A 35 -15.42 -1.06 -9.48
C ILE A 35 -14.15 -1.61 -10.14
N PRO A 36 -14.16 -2.87 -10.65
CA PRO A 36 -12.99 -3.51 -11.24
C PRO A 36 -12.71 -2.98 -12.66
N SER A 37 -12.32 -1.71 -12.77
CA SER A 37 -12.07 -1.03 -14.04
C SER A 37 -10.77 -0.25 -14.00
N VAL A 38 -9.78 -0.73 -14.76
CA VAL A 38 -8.49 -0.05 -14.95
C VAL A 38 -8.68 1.34 -15.53
N ARG A 39 -9.61 1.48 -16.49
CA ARG A 39 -9.94 2.78 -17.09
C ARG A 39 -10.48 3.75 -16.06
N GLN A 40 -11.36 3.30 -15.15
CA GLN A 40 -11.85 4.14 -14.07
C GLN A 40 -10.70 4.57 -13.15
N ALA A 41 -9.83 3.62 -12.74
CA ALA A 41 -8.68 3.93 -11.90
C ALA A 41 -7.76 4.99 -12.53
N GLN A 42 -7.50 4.91 -13.84
CA GLN A 42 -6.73 5.92 -14.58
C GLN A 42 -7.42 7.28 -14.61
N ILE A 43 -8.71 7.33 -14.94
CA ILE A 43 -9.49 8.57 -14.98
C ILE A 43 -9.45 9.26 -13.60
N VAL A 44 -9.64 8.49 -12.53
CA VAL A 44 -9.60 9.02 -11.16
C VAL A 44 -8.18 9.50 -10.81
N ALA A 45 -7.13 8.79 -11.21
CA ALA A 45 -5.74 9.21 -10.97
C ALA A 45 -5.37 10.53 -11.68
N LEU A 46 -5.98 10.82 -12.83
CA LEU A 46 -5.78 12.09 -13.55
C LEU A 46 -6.45 13.31 -12.88
N THR A 47 -7.26 13.12 -11.83
CA THR A 47 -7.94 14.23 -11.14
C THR A 47 -7.05 15.04 -10.20
N GLY A 48 -5.79 14.63 -10.01
CA GLY A 48 -4.82 15.34 -9.16
C GLY A 48 -4.79 14.89 -7.70
N LEU A 49 -5.51 13.82 -7.35
CA LEU A 49 -5.49 13.19 -6.02
C LEU A 49 -4.08 12.72 -5.61
N ASP A 50 -3.84 12.65 -4.31
CA ASP A 50 -2.55 12.22 -3.76
C ASP A 50 -2.49 10.70 -3.53
N GLY A 51 -3.65 10.08 -3.33
CA GLY A 51 -3.80 8.64 -3.22
C GLY A 51 -5.18 8.16 -3.63
N ILE A 52 -5.27 6.89 -4.00
CA ILE A 52 -6.54 6.23 -4.32
C ILE A 52 -6.60 4.93 -3.53
N ILE A 53 -7.71 4.72 -2.83
CA ILE A 53 -7.98 3.51 -2.06
C ILE A 53 -8.74 2.53 -2.95
N ILE A 54 -8.06 1.45 -3.31
CA ILE A 54 -8.60 0.30 -4.01
C ILE A 54 -9.32 -0.57 -2.96
N ASP A 55 -10.64 -0.58 -3.01
CA ASP A 55 -11.46 -1.23 -2.01
C ASP A 55 -11.68 -2.71 -2.31
N CYS A 56 -10.88 -3.56 -1.67
CA CYS A 56 -11.04 -5.01 -1.75
C CYS A 56 -11.92 -5.56 -0.60
N GLU A 57 -12.39 -4.73 0.33
CA GLU A 57 -13.26 -5.13 1.46
C GLU A 57 -14.74 -5.00 1.16
N HIS A 58 -15.18 -3.97 0.44
CA HIS A 58 -16.60 -3.83 0.07
C HIS A 58 -16.80 -3.69 -1.44
N GLY A 59 -15.75 -3.38 -2.20
CA GLY A 59 -15.78 -3.36 -3.64
C GLY A 59 -15.79 -4.74 -4.29
N HIS A 60 -16.13 -4.76 -5.57
CA HIS A 60 -16.09 -5.94 -6.42
C HIS A 60 -14.72 -6.04 -7.12
N ILE A 61 -13.64 -5.99 -6.34
CA ILE A 61 -12.27 -6.01 -6.86
C ILE A 61 -11.61 -7.33 -6.45
N GLY A 62 -11.36 -8.19 -7.44
CA GLY A 62 -10.53 -9.39 -7.29
C GLY A 62 -9.04 -9.10 -7.54
N ASP A 63 -8.20 -10.14 -7.43
CA ASP A 63 -6.75 -9.99 -7.49
C ASP A 63 -6.24 -9.37 -8.81
N ASP A 64 -6.75 -9.81 -9.95
CA ASP A 64 -6.30 -9.30 -11.25
C ASP A 64 -6.63 -7.82 -11.41
N ALA A 65 -7.86 -7.42 -11.06
CA ALA A 65 -8.30 -6.03 -11.10
C ALA A 65 -7.53 -5.15 -10.10
N MET A 66 -7.20 -5.70 -8.92
CA MET A 66 -6.36 -5.04 -7.92
C MET A 66 -4.96 -4.78 -8.48
N HIS A 67 -4.28 -5.79 -9.04
CA HIS A 67 -2.94 -5.63 -9.62
C HIS A 67 -2.93 -4.60 -10.75
N ASN A 68 -3.89 -4.69 -11.67
CA ASN A 68 -3.98 -3.76 -12.78
C ASN A 68 -4.26 -2.32 -12.31
N SER A 69 -5.09 -2.15 -11.26
CA SER A 69 -5.38 -0.82 -10.70
C SER A 69 -4.16 -0.23 -10.01
N VAL A 70 -3.39 -1.02 -9.25
CA VAL A 70 -2.13 -0.58 -8.61
C VAL A 70 -1.16 -0.05 -9.66
N ALA A 71 -0.92 -0.84 -10.72
CA ALA A 71 0.00 -0.47 -11.78
C ALA A 71 -0.48 0.80 -12.52
N ALA A 72 -1.78 0.91 -12.81
CA ALA A 72 -2.34 2.07 -13.50
C ALA A 72 -2.26 3.36 -12.68
N ILE A 73 -2.55 3.28 -11.37
CA ILE A 73 -2.53 4.42 -10.45
C ILE A 73 -1.08 4.88 -10.22
N SER A 74 -0.15 3.95 -9.95
CA SER A 74 1.24 4.29 -9.67
C SER A 74 1.97 4.86 -10.91
N ALA A 75 1.65 4.36 -12.11
CA ALA A 75 2.19 4.89 -13.37
C ALA A 75 1.84 6.37 -13.61
N LEU A 76 0.75 6.86 -12.99
CA LEU A 76 0.29 8.24 -13.08
C LEU A 76 0.76 9.10 -11.90
N GLY A 77 1.68 8.60 -11.06
CA GLY A 77 2.28 9.36 -9.95
C GLY A 77 1.34 9.59 -8.76
N VAL A 78 0.26 8.80 -8.65
CA VAL A 78 -0.67 8.80 -7.50
C VAL A 78 -0.37 7.56 -6.65
N SER A 79 -0.54 7.65 -5.33
CA SER A 79 -0.29 6.50 -4.46
C SER A 79 -1.44 5.49 -4.46
N PRO A 80 -1.26 4.24 -4.93
CA PRO A 80 -2.24 3.19 -4.74
C PRO A 80 -2.21 2.68 -3.30
N ILE A 81 -3.35 2.78 -2.62
CA ILE A 81 -3.58 2.23 -1.28
C ILE A 81 -4.60 1.12 -1.41
N ILE A 82 -4.40 0.00 -0.71
CA ILE A 82 -5.36 -1.12 -0.79
C ILE A 82 -6.05 -1.28 0.55
N ARG A 83 -7.39 -1.22 0.54
CA ARG A 83 -8.18 -1.68 1.68
C ARG A 83 -8.37 -3.19 1.56
N VAL A 84 -7.77 -3.94 2.48
CA VAL A 84 -7.77 -5.40 2.44
C VAL A 84 -9.06 -5.98 3.00
N ARG A 85 -9.49 -7.14 2.49
CA ARG A 85 -10.69 -7.83 2.99
C ARG A 85 -10.55 -8.31 4.44
N ARG A 86 -9.35 -8.77 4.82
CA ARG A 86 -9.01 -9.24 6.18
C ARG A 86 -7.51 -9.03 6.46
N PRO A 87 -7.11 -8.80 7.72
CA PRO A 87 -5.72 -8.59 8.11
C PRO A 87 -4.92 -9.89 8.31
N THR A 88 -5.02 -10.88 7.41
CA THR A 88 -4.26 -12.13 7.55
C THR A 88 -2.92 -12.08 6.81
N HIS A 89 -1.90 -12.76 7.34
CA HIS A 89 -0.52 -12.73 6.82
C HIS A 89 -0.42 -13.03 5.31
N ASP A 90 -1.18 -14.02 4.84
CA ASP A 90 -1.23 -14.45 3.45
C ASP A 90 -1.81 -13.37 2.51
N ILE A 91 -2.83 -12.63 2.97
CA ILE A 91 -3.43 -11.52 2.22
C ILE A 91 -2.48 -10.33 2.22
N LEU A 92 -1.93 -9.95 3.37
CA LEU A 92 -1.07 -8.77 3.49
C LEU A 92 0.17 -8.89 2.60
N LYS A 93 0.88 -10.03 2.62
CA LYS A 93 2.04 -10.22 1.76
C LYS A 93 1.67 -10.17 0.28
N ARG A 94 0.55 -10.79 -0.12
CA ARG A 94 0.08 -10.83 -1.52
C ARG A 94 -0.28 -9.44 -2.03
N VAL A 95 -0.98 -8.67 -1.21
CA VAL A 95 -1.38 -7.30 -1.52
C VAL A 95 -0.16 -6.40 -1.63
N LEU A 96 0.81 -6.53 -0.72
CA LEU A 96 2.05 -5.77 -0.80
C LEU A 96 2.95 -6.19 -1.97
N ASP A 97 2.86 -7.44 -2.43
CA ASP A 97 3.59 -7.93 -3.61
C ASP A 97 3.07 -7.30 -4.92
N THR A 98 1.90 -6.63 -4.90
CA THR A 98 1.41 -5.85 -6.06
C THR A 98 2.20 -4.55 -6.29
N GLY A 99 2.93 -4.07 -5.29
CA GLY A 99 3.56 -2.75 -5.31
C GLY A 99 2.72 -1.62 -4.70
N ALA A 100 1.67 -1.95 -3.94
CA ALA A 100 0.90 -0.96 -3.19
C ALA A 100 1.79 -0.09 -2.28
N HIS A 101 1.52 1.22 -2.24
CA HIS A 101 2.29 2.17 -1.43
C HIS A 101 1.88 2.16 0.05
N GLY A 102 0.70 1.62 0.35
CA GLY A 102 0.18 1.50 1.71
C GLY A 102 -1.04 0.59 1.76
N LEU A 103 -1.38 0.20 2.99
CA LEU A 103 -2.54 -0.64 3.29
C LEU A 103 -3.51 0.12 4.19
N MET A 104 -4.81 -0.03 3.92
CA MET A 104 -5.89 0.32 4.83
C MET A 104 -6.43 -0.98 5.41
N ILE A 105 -6.44 -1.06 6.74
CA ILE A 105 -6.71 -2.30 7.45
C ILE A 105 -8.04 -2.13 8.19
N PRO A 106 -9.08 -2.93 7.87
CA PRO A 106 -10.35 -2.81 8.55
C PRO A 106 -10.31 -3.44 9.93
N GLN A 107 -11.16 -2.93 10.83
CA GLN A 107 -11.55 -3.56 12.09
C GLN A 107 -10.37 -3.97 12.99
N ILE A 108 -9.37 -3.11 13.14
CA ILE A 108 -8.33 -3.26 14.17
C ILE A 108 -8.85 -2.70 15.48
N ASN A 109 -9.02 -3.57 16.47
CA ASN A 109 -9.62 -3.26 17.76
C ASN A 109 -8.61 -3.29 18.91
N THR A 110 -7.43 -3.91 18.70
CA THR A 110 -6.39 -4.03 19.73
C THR A 110 -5.01 -3.60 19.24
N ALA A 111 -4.12 -3.25 20.17
CA ALA A 111 -2.74 -2.91 19.86
C ALA A 111 -1.97 -4.13 19.33
N GLU A 112 -2.31 -5.32 19.82
CA GLU A 112 -1.75 -6.60 19.41
C GLU A 112 -2.10 -6.92 17.96
N GLU A 113 -3.35 -6.70 17.55
CA GLU A 113 -3.79 -6.83 16.17
C GLU A 113 -3.01 -5.87 15.26
N ALA A 114 -2.86 -4.60 15.67
CA ALA A 114 -2.06 -3.63 14.93
C ALA A 114 -0.59 -4.07 14.78
N ALA A 115 0.01 -4.59 15.86
CA ALA A 115 1.39 -5.08 15.85
C ALA A 115 1.58 -6.28 14.91
N GLN A 116 0.62 -7.21 14.89
CA GLN A 116 0.64 -8.38 13.99
C GLN A 116 0.58 -7.97 12.52
N VAL A 117 -0.22 -6.96 12.19
CA VAL A 117 -0.31 -6.42 10.82
C VAL A 117 1.00 -5.76 10.40
N VAL A 118 1.61 -4.96 11.29
CA VAL A 118 2.92 -4.35 11.04
C VAL A 118 3.99 -5.43 10.82
N ALA A 119 4.05 -6.44 11.70
CA ALA A 119 4.98 -7.55 11.55
C ALA A 119 4.78 -8.31 10.24
N SER A 120 3.54 -8.56 9.83
CA SER A 120 3.22 -9.24 8.56
C SER A 120 3.54 -8.40 7.31
N SER A 121 3.69 -7.07 7.47
CA SER A 121 3.96 -6.14 6.38
C SER A 121 5.46 -5.84 6.17
N LYS A 122 6.30 -6.19 7.15
CA LYS A 122 7.75 -5.93 7.15
C LYS A 122 8.54 -7.20 6.94
N PHE A 123 9.64 -7.11 6.20
CA PHE A 123 10.58 -8.22 6.04
C PHE A 123 11.41 -8.42 7.32
N PRO A 124 12.01 -9.62 7.51
CA PRO A 124 13.01 -9.83 8.54
C PRO A 124 14.16 -8.81 8.44
N PRO A 125 14.71 -8.33 9.57
CA PRO A 125 14.42 -8.72 10.96
C PRO A 125 13.26 -7.95 11.61
N GLN A 126 12.65 -6.97 10.93
CA GLN A 126 11.64 -6.09 11.54
C GLN A 126 10.22 -6.68 11.53
N GLY A 127 10.02 -7.77 10.79
CA GLY A 127 8.77 -8.49 10.69
C GLY A 127 8.97 -9.88 10.13
N VAL A 128 7.88 -10.46 9.64
CA VAL A 128 7.76 -11.86 9.21
C VAL A 128 7.23 -12.00 7.79
N ARG A 129 7.23 -10.93 7.00
CA ARG A 129 6.85 -10.98 5.58
C ARG A 129 7.85 -11.83 4.80
N GLY A 130 7.37 -12.85 4.11
CA GLY A 130 8.18 -13.64 3.18
C GLY A 130 8.43 -12.87 1.88
N GLN A 131 9.62 -13.02 1.30
CA GLN A 131 9.95 -12.45 0.00
C GLN A 131 9.46 -13.38 -1.11
N GLY A 132 8.39 -12.97 -1.81
CA GLY A 132 7.81 -13.72 -2.93
C GLY A 132 8.35 -13.25 -4.29
N SER A 133 8.03 -12.01 -4.67
CA SER A 133 8.42 -11.42 -5.95
C SER A 133 9.32 -10.19 -5.75
N ALA A 134 10.52 -10.21 -6.34
CA ALA A 134 11.41 -9.05 -6.34
C ALA A 134 10.97 -7.95 -7.34
N PHE A 135 10.09 -8.28 -8.29
CA PHE A 135 9.80 -7.43 -9.44
C PHE A 135 9.10 -6.12 -9.04
N GLN A 136 8.04 -6.19 -8.22
CA GLN A 136 7.30 -4.97 -7.85
C GLN A 136 8.06 -4.12 -6.82
N LEU A 137 8.87 -4.77 -5.97
CA LEU A 137 9.80 -4.10 -5.07
C LEU A 137 10.80 -3.24 -5.87
N LEU A 138 11.42 -3.84 -6.89
CA LEU A 138 12.40 -3.17 -7.75
C LEU A 138 11.74 -2.12 -8.66
N ALA A 139 10.63 -2.47 -9.32
CA ALA A 139 9.95 -1.62 -10.29
C ALA A 139 9.41 -0.34 -9.65
N MET A 140 8.88 -0.43 -8.42
CA MET A 140 8.30 0.71 -7.70
C MET A 140 9.31 1.43 -6.78
N ALA A 141 10.58 0.99 -6.76
CA ALA A 141 11.62 1.48 -5.86
C ALA A 141 11.19 1.42 -4.37
N LEU A 142 10.41 0.40 -4.02
CA LEU A 142 10.04 0.12 -2.63
C LEU A 142 11.25 -0.56 -1.96
N GLN A 143 11.67 -0.07 -0.80
CA GLN A 143 12.87 -0.57 -0.14
C GLN A 143 12.66 -1.98 0.43
N HIS A 144 13.66 -2.84 0.20
CA HIS A 144 13.85 -4.05 0.99
C HIS A 144 14.69 -3.68 2.22
N PRO A 145 14.26 -3.93 3.46
CA PRO A 145 15.02 -3.54 4.65
C PRO A 145 16.37 -4.24 4.81
N SER A 146 16.66 -5.26 4.00
CA SER A 146 17.91 -6.03 4.06
C SER A 146 18.96 -5.60 3.02
N ILE A 147 18.70 -4.53 2.24
CA ILE A 147 19.66 -3.88 1.33
C ILE A 147 19.54 -2.36 1.39
#